data_AF-A0A1H0E1E3-F1
#
_entry.id   AF-A0A1H0E1E3-F1
#
_cell.length_a   1.000
_cell.length_b   1.000
_cell.length_c   1.000
_cell.angle_alpha   90.00
_cell.angle_beta   90.00
_cell.angle_gamma   90.00
#
_symmetry.space_group_name_H-M   'P 1'
#
loop_
_entity.id
_entity.type
_entity.pdbx_description
1 polymer ?
#
loop_
_entity_poly.entity_id
_entity_poly.type
_entity_poly.pdbx_seq_one_letter_code
_entity_poly.pdbx_strand_id
1 'polypeptide(L)'
;MKIGEYSFSEFKNLVREFHGSPAPGIFLGAVMVKKAKSLLSPDILFDAICESAKCLPDAVQLLTPCTIGNGWLKIFHLGRYALTLYDKYSGEGVRVFVDTEKLDSAPIIKEWFFKLKPKQEQNLEEILNEIMEKGEEILSWQKVKVHLDLVAKKKRSGFAVCPLCKEAYPAADGSICRACQGESPYQELAEAEVSLQTVKIEEAIGKPLVHDLTQIIPGKSKGAVFKKGDVVSVGDLCRLQQMGKKHVYLPLTDEKDFIHEDKVAEEFAKYMAGDGVDVVLPPSEGKVNLVAGRDGLFVVNKEALIAFNQVPYVMCASRQSFSVVRKGGLLAGTRAIPLYLAKKYFLQALSFLQTPIFKVIPLVKKRVGLLITGNEVFYGHIKDKFEPIIQNKVKALGSEVVISLKSPDDTNKIKGAITKILSAGVDIIITTAGLSVDPDDVTRKGLIEAGLENFVYGAPILPGAMTLVGKIGQVKVLGVPACALFFKRTSLDLILPRLLAGLDVSRKDFSYMAEGGLCLNCKECTFPKCYFGK
;
A
#
# COMPACT_ATOMS: atom_id res chain seq x y z
N MET A 1 6.58 -37.04 -34.02
CA MET A 1 6.50 -35.56 -34.08
C MET A 1 7.80 -34.97 -33.53
N LYS A 2 8.36 -33.92 -34.14
CA LYS A 2 9.53 -33.20 -33.60
C LYS A 2 9.11 -32.11 -32.61
N ILE A 3 9.90 -31.91 -31.56
CA ILE A 3 9.74 -30.83 -30.58
C ILE A 3 10.88 -29.84 -30.83
N GLY A 4 10.61 -28.79 -31.60
CA GLY A 4 11.67 -27.95 -32.14
C GLY A 4 12.57 -28.78 -33.06
N GLU A 5 13.84 -28.90 -32.72
CA GLU A 5 14.84 -29.66 -33.48
C GLU A 5 14.95 -31.13 -33.03
N TYR A 6 14.42 -31.47 -31.86
CA TYR A 6 14.59 -32.77 -31.22
C TYR A 6 13.51 -33.77 -31.64
N SER A 7 13.90 -35.05 -31.76
CA SER A 7 12.96 -36.17 -31.69
C SER A 7 12.38 -36.32 -30.28
N PHE A 8 11.29 -37.08 -30.15
CA PHE A 8 10.66 -37.32 -28.86
C PHE A 8 11.62 -37.94 -27.84
N SER A 9 12.41 -38.95 -28.26
CA SER A 9 13.39 -39.61 -27.40
C SER A 9 14.54 -38.68 -26.98
N GLU A 10 15.05 -37.86 -27.92
CA GLU A 10 16.08 -36.86 -27.62
C GLU A 10 15.56 -35.81 -26.65
N PHE A 11 14.37 -35.26 -26.89
CA PHE A 11 13.77 -34.28 -25.99
C PHE A 11 13.51 -34.88 -24.60
N LYS A 12 13.05 -36.13 -24.52
CA LYS A 12 12.84 -36.82 -23.25
C LYS A 12 14.13 -36.99 -22.44
N ASN A 13 15.25 -37.29 -23.10
CA ASN A 13 16.55 -37.35 -22.45
C ASN A 13 17.01 -35.95 -21.99
N LEU A 14 16.86 -34.94 -22.85
CA LEU A 14 17.18 -33.55 -22.52
C LEU A 14 16.40 -33.05 -21.29
N VAL A 15 15.10 -33.34 -21.24
CA VAL A 15 14.25 -32.99 -20.09
C VAL A 15 14.71 -33.72 -18.82
N ARG A 16 15.09 -34.99 -18.93
CA ARG A 16 15.62 -35.74 -17.78
C ARG A 16 16.92 -35.13 -17.26
N GLU A 17 17.83 -34.72 -18.13
CA GLU A 17 19.10 -34.10 -17.74
C GLU A 17 18.90 -32.73 -17.10
N PHE A 18 17.99 -31.91 -17.63
CA PHE A 18 17.76 -30.55 -17.14
C PHE A 18 16.87 -30.48 -15.89
N HIS A 19 15.77 -31.24 -15.87
CA HIS A 19 14.73 -31.17 -14.83
C HIS A 19 14.79 -32.32 -13.82
N GLY A 20 15.66 -33.31 -14.05
CA GLY A 20 15.81 -34.50 -13.21
C GLY A 20 14.78 -35.61 -13.48
N SER A 21 13.72 -35.34 -14.24
CA SER A 21 12.73 -36.35 -14.66
C SER A 21 11.96 -35.90 -15.91
N PRO A 22 11.46 -36.83 -16.75
CA PRO A 22 10.65 -36.50 -17.93
C PRO A 22 9.22 -36.06 -17.52
N ALA A 23 9.12 -34.91 -16.84
CA ALA A 23 7.87 -34.40 -16.29
C ALA A 23 6.89 -34.01 -17.41
N PRO A 24 5.63 -34.52 -17.41
CA PRO A 24 4.66 -34.25 -18.48
C PRO A 24 4.38 -32.76 -18.70
N GLY A 25 4.46 -31.94 -17.65
CA GLY A 25 4.32 -30.50 -17.77
C GLY A 25 5.32 -29.87 -18.73
N ILE A 26 6.55 -30.36 -18.80
CA ILE A 26 7.57 -29.83 -19.71
C ILE A 26 7.22 -30.17 -21.17
N PHE A 27 6.71 -31.38 -21.43
CA PHE A 27 6.26 -31.78 -22.76
C PHE A 27 5.04 -30.96 -23.21
N LEU A 28 4.06 -30.76 -22.33
CA LEU A 28 2.93 -29.89 -22.65
C LEU A 28 3.39 -28.44 -22.88
N GLY A 29 4.31 -27.96 -22.05
CA GLY A 29 4.96 -26.66 -22.23
C GLY A 29 5.71 -26.55 -23.55
N ALA A 30 6.33 -27.63 -24.02
CA ALA A 30 7.02 -27.67 -25.29
C ALA A 30 6.07 -27.51 -26.49
N VAL A 31 4.91 -28.18 -26.42
CA VAL A 31 3.83 -27.98 -27.39
C VAL A 31 3.33 -26.53 -27.37
N MET A 32 3.19 -25.95 -26.17
CA MET A 32 2.79 -24.54 -26.02
C MET A 32 3.83 -23.57 -26.60
N VAL A 33 5.13 -23.81 -26.39
CA VAL A 33 6.21 -22.98 -26.96
C VAL A 33 6.18 -23.05 -28.48
N LYS A 34 6.02 -24.26 -29.04
CA LYS A 34 5.89 -24.46 -30.48
C LYS A 34 4.69 -23.67 -31.04
N LYS A 35 3.54 -23.76 -30.37
CA LYS A 35 2.33 -23.02 -30.75
C LYS A 35 2.51 -21.50 -30.66
N ALA A 36 3.16 -21.01 -29.61
CA ALA A 36 3.43 -19.58 -29.47
C ALA A 36 4.37 -19.08 -30.58
N LYS A 37 5.45 -19.81 -30.87
CA LYS A 37 6.40 -19.48 -31.95
C LYS A 37 5.74 -19.45 -33.32
N SER A 38 4.83 -20.38 -33.62
CA SER A 38 4.16 -20.39 -34.94
C SER A 38 3.15 -19.25 -35.13
N LEU A 39 2.75 -18.57 -34.04
CA LEU A 39 1.85 -17.43 -34.06
C LEU A 39 2.58 -16.09 -33.99
N LEU A 40 3.90 -16.09 -33.81
CA LEU A 40 4.74 -14.91 -33.80
C LEU A 40 5.40 -14.70 -35.17
N SER A 41 5.77 -13.46 -35.45
CA SER A 41 6.56 -13.13 -36.64
C SER A 41 7.99 -13.67 -36.47
N PRO A 42 8.61 -14.25 -37.52
CA PRO A 42 9.90 -14.93 -37.41
C PRO A 42 11.07 -13.99 -37.05
N ASP A 43 10.96 -12.69 -37.31
CA ASP A 43 12.05 -11.72 -37.16
C ASP A 43 12.03 -10.92 -35.85
N ILE A 44 11.16 -11.26 -34.89
CA ILE A 44 11.06 -10.49 -33.64
C ILE A 44 12.03 -11.00 -32.59
N LEU A 45 12.60 -10.06 -31.82
CA LEU A 45 13.30 -10.37 -30.58
C LEU A 45 12.26 -10.48 -29.45
N PHE A 46 12.01 -11.70 -29.01
CA PHE A 46 10.99 -11.96 -27.99
C PHE A 46 11.58 -12.26 -26.60
N ASP A 47 10.86 -11.80 -25.58
CA ASP A 47 10.99 -12.25 -24.20
C ASP A 47 9.83 -13.22 -23.89
N ALA A 48 9.90 -13.91 -22.74
CA ALA A 48 8.90 -14.87 -22.29
C ALA A 48 8.34 -14.56 -20.90
N ILE A 49 7.07 -14.88 -20.70
CA ILE A 49 6.39 -14.89 -19.39
C ILE A 49 5.79 -16.27 -19.17
N CYS A 50 6.03 -16.85 -17.99
CA CYS A 50 5.30 -18.02 -17.50
C CYS A 50 4.38 -17.61 -16.35
N GLU A 51 3.15 -18.13 -16.37
CA GLU A 51 2.14 -17.88 -15.32
C GLU A 51 2.15 -18.93 -14.18
N SER A 52 3.09 -19.87 -14.28
CA SER A 52 3.35 -20.96 -13.35
C SER A 52 4.86 -21.10 -13.15
N ALA A 53 5.29 -21.38 -11.92
CA ALA A 53 6.68 -21.72 -11.61
C ALA A 53 7.01 -23.20 -11.83
N LYS A 54 6.01 -24.05 -12.07
CA LYS A 54 6.18 -25.52 -12.12
C LYS A 54 6.29 -25.99 -13.56
N CYS A 55 7.43 -26.60 -13.92
CA CYS A 55 7.73 -27.25 -15.21
C CYS A 55 7.74 -26.33 -16.44
N LEU A 56 6.73 -25.48 -16.61
CA LEU A 56 6.55 -24.62 -17.77
C LEU A 56 7.75 -23.67 -18.05
N PRO A 57 8.38 -23.04 -17.04
CA PRO A 57 9.59 -22.24 -17.27
C PRO A 57 10.71 -23.05 -17.93
N ASP A 58 10.86 -24.32 -17.57
CA ASP A 58 11.94 -25.18 -18.09
C ASP A 58 11.72 -25.54 -19.56
N ALA A 59 10.45 -25.75 -19.98
CA ALA A 59 10.13 -25.92 -21.39
C ALA A 59 10.54 -24.69 -22.22
N VAL A 60 10.33 -23.49 -21.70
CA VAL A 60 10.76 -22.25 -22.36
C VAL A 60 12.29 -22.16 -22.41
N GLN A 61 12.98 -22.49 -21.32
CA GLN A 61 14.45 -22.43 -21.26
C GLN A 61 15.13 -23.46 -22.19
N LEU A 62 14.53 -24.64 -22.35
CA LEU A 62 15.05 -25.69 -23.22
C LEU A 62 14.83 -25.39 -24.71
N LEU A 63 13.77 -24.67 -25.06
CA LEU A 63 13.33 -24.49 -26.46
C LEU A 63 13.48 -23.06 -26.97
N THR A 64 13.96 -22.14 -26.15
CA THR A 64 14.17 -20.75 -26.51
C THR A 64 15.43 -20.20 -25.84
N PRO A 65 16.00 -19.08 -26.33
CA PRO A 65 17.06 -18.38 -25.63
C PRO A 65 16.61 -17.73 -24.30
N CYS A 66 15.31 -17.72 -23.99
CA CYS A 66 14.79 -17.02 -22.82
C CYS A 66 15.07 -17.80 -21.54
N THR A 67 15.90 -17.24 -20.64
CA THR A 67 16.20 -17.85 -19.34
C THR A 67 15.93 -16.89 -18.19
N ILE A 68 15.79 -17.45 -16.99
CA ILE A 68 15.70 -16.62 -15.78
C ILE A 68 17.02 -15.88 -15.58
N GLY A 69 18.15 -16.55 -15.82
CA GLY A 69 19.50 -15.99 -15.63
C GLY A 69 19.82 -14.81 -16.54
N ASN A 70 19.43 -14.85 -17.81
CA ASN A 70 19.58 -13.69 -18.71
C ASN A 70 18.44 -12.67 -18.57
N GLY A 71 17.42 -12.96 -17.75
CA GLY A 71 16.28 -12.09 -17.46
C GLY A 71 15.29 -11.90 -18.61
N TRP A 72 15.33 -12.78 -19.62
CA TRP A 72 14.37 -12.79 -20.74
C TRP A 72 13.15 -13.66 -20.44
N LEU A 73 13.23 -14.57 -19.47
CA LEU A 73 12.08 -15.30 -18.93
C LEU A 73 11.69 -14.73 -17.57
N LYS A 74 10.40 -14.42 -17.40
CA LYS A 74 9.82 -13.94 -16.15
C LYS A 74 8.72 -14.89 -15.67
N ILE A 75 8.67 -15.13 -14.37
CA ILE A 75 7.62 -15.97 -13.77
C ILE A 75 6.69 -15.07 -12.97
N PHE A 76 5.44 -14.98 -13.41
CA PHE A 76 4.36 -14.35 -12.66
C PHE A 76 3.47 -15.46 -12.12
N HIS A 77 3.53 -15.75 -10.81
CA HIS A 77 2.81 -16.88 -10.25
C HIS A 77 1.29 -16.60 -10.12
N LEU A 78 0.56 -16.67 -11.24
CA LEU A 78 -0.89 -16.42 -11.32
C LEU A 78 -1.72 -17.70 -11.13
N GLY A 79 -1.08 -18.85 -10.95
CA GLY A 79 -1.75 -20.14 -10.76
C GLY A 79 -2.34 -20.73 -12.05
N ARG A 80 -1.94 -20.23 -13.21
CA ARG A 80 -2.46 -20.65 -14.52
C ARG A 80 -1.35 -21.33 -15.33
N TYR A 81 -1.66 -22.41 -16.03
CA TYR A 81 -0.71 -23.08 -16.91
C TYR A 81 -0.69 -22.40 -18.28
N ALA A 82 0.01 -21.26 -18.36
CA ALA A 82 0.07 -20.40 -19.52
C ALA A 82 1.47 -19.80 -19.71
N LEU A 83 1.85 -19.61 -20.96
CA LEU A 83 3.06 -18.88 -21.34
C LEU A 83 2.71 -17.78 -22.34
N THR A 84 3.52 -16.73 -22.36
CA THR A 84 3.44 -15.67 -23.37
C THR A 84 4.81 -15.46 -23.97
N LEU A 85 4.90 -15.43 -25.30
CA LEU A 85 6.06 -14.93 -26.02
C LEU A 85 5.67 -13.58 -26.64
N TYR A 86 6.50 -12.55 -26.45
CA TYR A 86 6.16 -11.17 -26.84
C TYR A 86 7.38 -10.41 -27.33
N ASP A 87 7.17 -9.53 -28.31
CA ASP A 87 8.19 -8.61 -28.80
C ASP A 87 8.64 -7.66 -27.69
N LYS A 88 9.96 -7.57 -27.50
CA LYS A 88 10.58 -6.87 -26.39
C LYS A 88 10.36 -5.36 -26.40
N TYR A 89 10.08 -4.76 -27.55
CA TYR A 89 10.00 -3.30 -27.72
C TYR A 89 8.57 -2.79 -27.73
N SER A 90 7.67 -3.49 -28.43
CA SER A 90 6.26 -3.15 -28.54
C SER A 90 5.41 -3.72 -27.41
N GLY A 91 5.87 -4.81 -26.78
CA GLY A 91 5.10 -5.59 -25.82
C GLY A 91 4.04 -6.48 -26.48
N GLU A 92 3.89 -6.45 -27.80
CA GLU A 92 2.89 -7.26 -28.51
C GLU A 92 3.32 -8.73 -28.56
N GLY A 93 2.41 -9.64 -28.23
CA GLY A 93 2.75 -11.05 -28.13
C GLY A 93 1.55 -11.97 -28.19
N VAL A 94 1.85 -13.24 -27.99
CA VAL A 94 0.87 -14.33 -28.03
C VAL A 94 0.92 -15.06 -26.70
N ARG A 95 -0.21 -15.10 -26.02
CA ARG A 95 -0.41 -15.91 -24.81
C ARG A 95 -1.05 -17.23 -25.20
N VAL A 96 -0.40 -18.34 -24.87
CA VAL A 96 -0.88 -19.71 -25.07
C VAL A 96 -1.15 -20.35 -23.72
N PHE A 97 -2.27 -21.05 -23.59
CA PHE A 97 -2.71 -21.66 -22.33
C PHE A 97 -3.47 -22.96 -22.58
N VAL A 98 -3.48 -23.83 -21.57
CA VAL A 98 -4.31 -25.05 -21.55
C VAL A 98 -5.77 -24.63 -21.43
N ASP A 99 -6.58 -25.02 -22.41
CA ASP A 99 -8.01 -24.74 -22.45
C ASP A 99 -8.78 -25.88 -21.78
N THR A 100 -9.42 -25.57 -20.67
CA THR A 100 -10.13 -26.58 -19.87
C THR A 100 -11.35 -27.16 -20.57
N GLU A 101 -11.99 -26.43 -21.47
CA GLU A 101 -13.14 -26.94 -22.23
C GLU A 101 -12.68 -27.92 -23.33
N LYS A 102 -11.47 -27.72 -23.86
CA LYS A 102 -10.91 -28.60 -24.88
C LYS A 102 -10.27 -29.86 -24.32
N LEU A 103 -9.99 -29.91 -23.01
CA LEU A 103 -9.39 -31.08 -22.37
C LEU A 103 -10.25 -32.36 -22.48
N ASP A 104 -11.54 -32.24 -22.78
CA ASP A 104 -12.42 -33.39 -23.00
C ASP A 104 -11.99 -34.25 -24.21
N SER A 105 -11.27 -33.68 -25.18
CA SER A 105 -10.71 -34.47 -26.30
C SER A 105 -9.47 -35.29 -25.91
N ALA A 106 -8.87 -35.04 -24.75
CA ALA A 106 -7.65 -35.68 -24.26
C ALA A 106 -7.80 -36.17 -22.79
N PRO A 107 -8.53 -37.28 -22.56
CA PRO A 107 -8.89 -37.74 -21.23
C PRO A 107 -7.70 -38.08 -20.33
N ILE A 108 -6.60 -38.62 -20.87
CA ILE A 108 -5.42 -38.98 -20.06
C ILE A 108 -4.70 -37.72 -19.60
N ILE A 109 -4.57 -36.71 -20.48
CA ILE A 109 -4.06 -35.38 -20.11
C ILE A 109 -4.97 -34.74 -19.06
N LYS A 110 -6.31 -34.80 -19.23
CA LYS A 110 -7.28 -34.24 -18.28
C LYS A 110 -7.13 -34.88 -16.89
N GLU A 111 -7.06 -36.20 -16.82
CA GLU A 111 -6.87 -36.94 -15.58
C GLU A 111 -5.57 -36.54 -14.87
N TRP A 112 -4.46 -36.46 -15.60
CA TRP A 112 -3.17 -36.01 -15.06
C TRP A 112 -3.22 -34.55 -14.60
N PHE A 113 -3.73 -33.65 -15.44
CA PHE A 113 -3.73 -32.21 -15.21
C PHE A 113 -4.57 -31.81 -14.00
N PHE A 114 -5.76 -32.42 -13.85
CA PHE A 114 -6.63 -32.22 -12.69
C PHE A 114 -6.31 -33.16 -11.51
N LYS A 115 -5.35 -34.07 -11.67
CA LYS A 115 -4.98 -35.09 -10.66
C LYS A 115 -6.18 -35.93 -10.22
N LEU A 116 -6.99 -36.37 -11.17
CA LEU A 116 -8.20 -37.17 -10.92
C LEU A 116 -7.90 -38.59 -10.43
N LYS A 117 -6.67 -39.08 -10.66
CA LYS A 117 -6.16 -40.36 -10.17
C LYS A 117 -4.89 -40.17 -9.32
N PRO A 118 -4.66 -41.03 -8.30
CA PRO A 118 -3.38 -41.09 -7.58
C PRO A 118 -2.18 -41.24 -8.53
N LYS A 119 -1.02 -40.70 -8.13
CA LYS A 119 0.18 -40.67 -8.98
C LYS A 119 0.66 -42.07 -9.38
N GLN A 120 0.44 -43.08 -8.53
CA GLN A 120 0.84 -44.47 -8.77
C GLN A 120 0.02 -45.15 -9.87
N GLU A 121 -1.21 -44.69 -10.12
CA GLU A 121 -2.13 -45.22 -11.13
C GLU A 121 -1.97 -44.54 -12.50
N GLN A 122 -1.11 -43.53 -12.58
CA GLN A 122 -0.87 -42.78 -13.80
C GLN A 122 0.28 -43.41 -14.61
N ASN A 123 0.02 -43.75 -15.86
CA ASN A 123 1.06 -44.22 -16.77
C ASN A 123 1.74 -43.02 -17.45
N LEU A 124 3.02 -42.81 -17.12
CA LEU A 124 3.79 -41.70 -17.66
C LEU A 124 3.93 -41.75 -19.18
N GLU A 125 4.18 -42.93 -19.77
CA GLU A 125 4.35 -43.03 -21.23
C GLU A 125 3.04 -42.70 -21.97
N GLU A 126 1.90 -43.14 -21.45
CA GLU A 126 0.58 -42.83 -22.03
C GLU A 126 0.29 -41.33 -21.98
N ILE A 127 0.58 -40.67 -20.85
CA ILE A 127 0.41 -39.21 -20.72
C ILE A 127 1.31 -38.50 -21.74
N LEU A 128 2.59 -38.88 -21.84
CA LEU A 128 3.51 -38.23 -22.76
C LEU A 128 3.10 -38.45 -24.23
N ASN A 129 2.64 -39.65 -24.58
CA ASN A 129 2.16 -39.95 -25.92
C ASN A 129 0.91 -39.13 -26.27
N GLU A 130 -0.09 -39.04 -25.38
CA GLU A 130 -1.28 -38.23 -25.64
C GLU A 130 -0.94 -36.73 -25.73
N ILE A 131 0.01 -36.22 -24.92
CA ILE A 131 0.50 -34.84 -25.06
C ILE A 131 1.11 -34.62 -26.45
N MET A 132 1.86 -35.58 -26.97
CA MET A 132 2.47 -35.45 -28.29
C MET A 132 1.46 -35.53 -29.43
N GLU A 133 0.38 -36.29 -29.26
CA GLU A 133 -0.64 -36.47 -30.27
C GLU A 133 -1.66 -35.32 -30.26
N LYS A 134 -2.22 -35.01 -29.09
CA LYS A 134 -3.36 -34.10 -28.93
C LYS A 134 -3.03 -32.80 -28.21
N GLY A 135 -1.77 -32.61 -27.79
CA GLY A 135 -1.36 -31.46 -27.00
C GLY A 135 -1.66 -30.12 -27.67
N GLU A 136 -1.67 -30.02 -28.99
CA GLU A 136 -2.04 -28.76 -29.69
C GLU A 136 -3.56 -28.50 -29.69
N GLU A 137 -4.38 -29.55 -29.65
CA GLU A 137 -5.85 -29.47 -29.69
C GLU A 137 -6.42 -28.90 -28.40
N ILE A 138 -5.77 -29.19 -27.27
CA ILE A 138 -6.18 -28.73 -25.93
C ILE A 138 -5.71 -27.31 -25.61
N LEU A 139 -5.08 -26.60 -26.56
CA LEU A 139 -4.58 -25.24 -26.35
C LEU A 139 -5.53 -24.20 -26.92
N SER A 140 -5.63 -23.09 -26.20
CA SER A 140 -6.16 -21.84 -26.69
C SER A 140 -5.10 -20.74 -26.61
N TRP A 141 -5.28 -19.72 -27.42
CA TRP A 141 -4.34 -18.61 -27.49
C TRP A 141 -5.06 -17.30 -27.77
N GLN A 142 -4.41 -16.21 -27.41
CA GLN A 142 -4.89 -14.85 -27.68
C GLN A 142 -3.71 -13.90 -27.92
N LYS A 143 -3.94 -12.87 -28.75
CA LYS A 143 -3.02 -11.74 -28.86
C LYS A 143 -3.09 -10.91 -27.58
N VAL A 144 -1.94 -10.50 -27.07
CA VAL A 144 -1.82 -9.72 -25.85
C VAL A 144 -0.83 -8.57 -26.04
N LYS A 145 -0.98 -7.54 -25.22
CA LYS A 145 0.02 -6.49 -25.07
C LYS A 145 0.53 -6.52 -23.63
N VAL A 146 1.81 -6.86 -23.46
CA VAL A 146 2.48 -6.92 -22.17
C VAL A 146 2.74 -5.49 -21.70
N HIS A 147 2.41 -5.22 -20.45
CA HIS A 147 2.78 -3.97 -19.78
C HIS A 147 4.28 -3.94 -19.54
N LEU A 148 5.03 -3.25 -20.43
CA LEU A 148 6.49 -3.21 -20.39
C LEU A 148 7.05 -2.73 -19.04
N ASP A 149 6.34 -1.86 -18.32
CA ASP A 149 6.74 -1.39 -16.98
C ASP A 149 6.82 -2.52 -15.94
N LEU A 150 6.00 -3.57 -16.09
CA LEU A 150 6.00 -4.73 -15.19
C LEU A 150 7.13 -5.72 -15.51
N VAL A 151 7.70 -5.63 -16.71
CA VAL A 151 8.69 -6.56 -17.24
C VAL A 151 10.01 -5.87 -17.60
N ALA A 152 10.14 -4.57 -17.35
CA ALA A 152 11.37 -3.86 -17.61
C ALA A 152 12.49 -4.39 -16.71
N LYS A 153 13.69 -4.57 -17.27
CA LYS A 153 14.87 -4.81 -16.45
C LYS A 153 15.15 -3.56 -15.63
N LYS A 154 15.27 -3.70 -14.31
CA LYS A 154 15.79 -2.62 -13.46
C LYS A 154 17.18 -2.24 -13.97
N LYS A 155 17.46 -0.94 -14.13
CA LYS A 155 18.78 -0.46 -14.52
C LYS A 155 19.81 -0.99 -13.52
N ARG A 156 20.97 -1.46 -14.01
CA ARG A 156 22.08 -1.85 -13.14
C ARG A 156 22.54 -0.62 -12.36
N SER A 157 22.35 -0.64 -11.05
CA SER A 157 22.97 0.30 -10.14
C SER A 157 24.39 -0.17 -9.79
N GLY A 158 25.21 0.72 -9.26
CA GLY A 158 26.43 0.32 -8.55
C GLY A 158 26.12 -0.61 -7.37
N PHE A 159 27.16 -1.21 -6.80
CA PHE A 159 27.08 -1.98 -5.56
C PHE A 159 27.46 -1.08 -4.37
N ALA A 160 26.80 -1.30 -3.23
CA ALA A 160 27.14 -0.72 -1.94
C ALA A 160 27.44 -1.85 -0.93
N VAL A 161 28.10 -1.52 0.17
CA VAL A 161 28.34 -2.46 1.27
C VAL A 161 27.27 -2.25 2.34
N CYS A 162 26.51 -3.29 2.66
CA CYS A 162 25.46 -3.22 3.67
C CYS A 162 26.07 -2.91 5.03
N PRO A 163 25.63 -1.84 5.74
CA PRO A 163 26.21 -1.49 7.04
C PRO A 163 25.92 -2.52 8.14
N LEU A 164 24.93 -3.41 7.93
CA LEU A 164 24.52 -4.45 8.87
C LEU A 164 25.30 -5.75 8.67
N CYS A 165 25.12 -6.45 7.53
CA CYS A 165 25.78 -7.72 7.27
C CYS A 165 27.17 -7.61 6.62
N LYS A 166 27.58 -6.41 6.19
CA LYS A 166 28.85 -6.14 5.49
C LYS A 166 28.99 -6.80 4.12
N GLU A 167 27.91 -7.33 3.56
CA GLU A 167 27.89 -7.89 2.20
C GLU A 167 27.66 -6.81 1.14
N ALA A 168 28.19 -7.04 -0.06
CA ALA A 168 27.92 -6.21 -1.22
C ALA A 168 26.50 -6.46 -1.76
N TYR A 169 25.76 -5.40 -2.06
CA TYR A 169 24.39 -5.49 -2.58
C TYR A 169 24.13 -4.36 -3.61
N PRO A 170 23.12 -4.49 -4.48
CA PRO A 170 22.76 -3.41 -5.41
C PRO A 170 22.34 -2.14 -4.67
N ALA A 171 23.02 -1.01 -4.92
CA ALA A 171 22.73 0.25 -4.24
C ALA A 171 21.30 0.77 -4.50
N ALA A 172 20.65 0.34 -5.59
CA ALA A 172 19.25 0.65 -5.86
C ALA A 172 18.26 -0.02 -4.89
N ASP A 173 18.68 -1.02 -4.11
CA ASP A 173 17.82 -1.66 -3.12
C ASP A 173 17.68 -0.83 -1.82
N GLY A 174 18.39 0.29 -1.69
CA GLY A 174 18.27 1.23 -0.56
C GLY A 174 19.55 1.33 0.27
N SER A 175 19.43 1.76 1.53
CA SER A 175 20.59 1.99 2.42
C SER A 175 21.13 0.72 3.10
N ILE A 176 20.40 -0.39 3.02
CA ILE A 176 20.80 -1.72 3.50
C ILE A 176 20.33 -2.79 2.49
N CYS A 177 20.91 -3.99 2.51
CA CYS A 177 20.48 -5.07 1.62
C CYS A 177 19.08 -5.61 1.97
N ARG A 178 18.37 -6.21 1.00
CA ARG A 178 16.99 -6.71 1.19
C ARG A 178 16.87 -7.77 2.28
N ALA A 179 17.89 -8.62 2.45
CA ALA A 179 17.93 -9.58 3.54
C ALA A 179 17.81 -8.87 4.90
N CYS A 180 18.59 -7.81 5.12
CA CYS A 180 18.52 -7.00 6.34
C CYS A 180 17.27 -6.10 6.42
N GLN A 181 16.54 -5.88 5.31
CA GLN A 181 15.22 -5.24 5.34
C GLN A 181 14.11 -6.21 5.80
N GLY A 182 14.44 -7.48 6.05
CA GLY A 182 13.47 -8.50 6.47
C GLY A 182 12.96 -9.39 5.33
N GLU A 183 13.53 -9.29 4.13
CA GLU A 183 13.24 -10.23 3.02
C GLU A 183 14.12 -11.50 3.07
N SER A 184 14.93 -11.68 4.13
CA SER A 184 15.75 -12.87 4.31
C SER A 184 14.86 -14.11 4.50
N PRO A 185 15.11 -15.23 3.79
CA PRO A 185 14.42 -16.49 4.05
C PRO A 185 14.97 -17.22 5.29
N TYR A 186 16.00 -16.67 5.93
CA TYR A 186 16.68 -17.27 7.08
C TYR A 186 16.25 -16.61 8.39
N GLN A 187 16.02 -17.43 9.41
CA GLN A 187 15.81 -16.99 10.79
C GLN A 187 17.11 -17.10 11.58
N GLU A 188 17.48 -16.06 12.33
CA GLU A 188 18.62 -16.11 13.26
C GLU A 188 18.26 -17.00 14.47
N LEU A 189 19.14 -17.93 14.83
CA LEU A 189 18.90 -18.88 15.93
C LEU A 189 19.28 -18.32 17.32
N ALA A 190 20.00 -17.20 17.37
CA ALA A 190 20.39 -16.56 18.63
C ALA A 190 20.45 -15.04 18.47
N GLU A 191 19.79 -14.31 19.37
CA GLU A 191 19.94 -12.85 19.50
C GLU A 191 20.88 -12.53 20.67
N ALA A 192 21.79 -11.57 20.49
CA ALA A 192 22.61 -11.07 21.59
C ALA A 192 21.73 -10.24 22.54
N GLU A 193 21.47 -10.76 23.75
CA GLU A 193 20.78 -10.02 24.80
C GLU A 193 21.71 -9.03 25.51
N VAL A 194 21.15 -7.88 25.90
CA VAL A 194 21.87 -6.85 26.67
C VAL A 194 21.95 -7.29 28.13
N SER A 195 23.16 -7.52 28.65
CA SER A 195 23.36 -7.73 30.08
C SER A 195 23.38 -6.39 30.81
N LEU A 196 22.22 -5.96 31.32
CA LEU A 196 22.11 -4.76 32.15
C LEU A 196 22.53 -5.07 33.58
N GLN A 197 23.56 -4.39 34.07
CA GLN A 197 23.94 -4.47 35.48
C GLN A 197 22.91 -3.75 36.36
N THR A 198 22.54 -4.38 37.47
CA THR A 198 21.64 -3.80 38.46
C THR A 198 22.31 -3.75 39.82
N VAL A 199 21.99 -2.72 40.60
CA VAL A 199 22.40 -2.60 42.00
C VAL A 199 21.16 -2.41 42.87
N LYS A 200 21.26 -2.81 44.14
CA LYS A 200 20.21 -2.53 45.11
C LYS A 200 20.07 -1.02 45.31
N ILE A 201 18.88 -0.55 45.66
CA ILE A 201 18.62 0.89 45.83
C ILE A 201 19.52 1.55 46.88
N GLU A 202 19.94 0.82 47.93
CA GLU A 202 20.84 1.31 48.96
C GLU A 202 22.26 1.54 48.39
N GLU A 203 22.66 0.73 47.42
CA GLU A 203 23.94 0.82 46.71
C GLU A 203 23.89 1.80 45.52
N ALA A 204 22.72 2.39 45.27
CA ALA A 204 22.51 3.39 44.23
C ALA A 204 22.84 4.81 44.69
N ILE A 205 22.98 5.03 46.01
CA ILE A 205 23.25 6.36 46.58
C ILE A 205 24.52 6.95 45.95
N GLY A 206 24.44 8.18 45.47
CA GLY A 206 25.55 8.87 44.81
C GLY A 206 25.77 8.45 43.35
N LYS A 207 24.98 7.52 42.80
CA LYS A 207 25.05 7.12 41.39
C LYS A 207 23.96 7.81 40.57
N PRO A 208 24.24 8.17 39.29
CA PRO A 208 23.25 8.76 38.41
C PRO A 208 22.27 7.70 37.90
N LEU A 209 21.00 8.07 37.79
CA LEU A 209 19.97 7.24 37.17
C LEU A 209 20.10 7.22 35.65
N VAL A 210 19.93 6.05 35.06
CA VAL A 210 20.04 5.86 33.61
C VAL A 210 18.74 6.12 32.85
N HIS A 211 17.59 6.24 33.52
CA HIS A 211 16.30 6.51 32.88
C HIS A 211 15.33 7.18 33.85
N ASP A 212 14.24 7.73 33.31
CA ASP A 212 13.15 8.31 34.10
C ASP A 212 12.47 7.23 34.96
N LEU A 213 12.24 7.52 36.24
CA LEU A 213 11.49 6.65 37.14
C LEU A 213 10.09 7.22 37.40
N THR A 214 9.09 6.60 36.79
CA THR A 214 7.67 6.97 36.93
C THR A 214 7.10 6.50 38.27
N GLN A 215 6.47 7.39 39.02
CA GLN A 215 5.59 7.02 40.13
C GLN A 215 4.15 6.96 39.63
N ILE A 216 3.46 5.87 39.96
CA ILE A 216 2.05 5.67 39.65
C ILE A 216 1.28 5.63 40.97
N ILE A 217 0.43 6.62 41.18
CA ILE A 217 -0.54 6.65 42.28
C ILE A 217 -1.92 6.44 41.63
N PRO A 218 -2.51 5.23 41.74
CA PRO A 218 -3.78 4.90 41.09
C PRO A 218 -4.85 5.95 41.35
N GLY A 219 -5.49 6.44 40.28
CA GLY A 219 -6.56 7.43 40.35
C GLY A 219 -6.15 8.87 40.69
N LYS A 220 -4.86 9.14 40.99
CA LYS A 220 -4.36 10.48 41.35
C LYS A 220 -3.35 11.03 40.36
N SER A 221 -2.26 10.31 40.12
CA SER A 221 -1.15 10.84 39.32
C SER A 221 -0.30 9.74 38.68
N LYS A 222 0.22 10.03 37.49
CA LYS A 222 1.23 9.24 36.81
C LYS A 222 2.24 10.20 36.18
N GLY A 223 3.52 10.08 36.55
CA GLY A 223 4.58 10.89 35.96
C GLY A 223 5.98 10.54 36.47
N ALA A 224 6.99 10.95 35.71
CA ALA A 224 8.39 10.84 36.08
C ALA A 224 8.69 11.67 37.33
N VAL A 225 9.11 10.99 38.38
CA VAL A 225 9.47 11.59 39.67
C VAL A 225 10.97 11.82 39.76
N PHE A 226 11.75 10.89 39.20
CA PHE A 226 13.16 11.05 38.96
C PHE A 226 13.40 11.11 37.46
N LYS A 227 14.31 11.98 37.05
CA LYS A 227 14.75 12.14 35.67
C LYS A 227 16.06 11.41 35.45
N LYS A 228 16.29 10.99 34.20
CA LYS A 228 17.61 10.50 33.79
C LYS A 228 18.69 11.52 34.14
N GLY A 229 19.77 11.04 34.76
CA GLY A 229 20.89 11.85 35.24
C GLY A 229 20.76 12.31 36.70
N ASP A 230 19.58 12.20 37.33
CA ASP A 230 19.42 12.52 38.74
C ASP A 230 20.31 11.59 39.59
N VAL A 231 20.99 12.17 40.58
CA VAL A 231 21.83 11.43 41.52
C VAL A 231 20.99 11.02 42.72
N VAL A 232 20.94 9.71 43.01
CA VAL A 232 20.14 9.19 44.13
C VAL A 232 20.71 9.68 45.47
N SER A 233 19.91 10.41 46.24
CA SER A 233 20.26 10.82 47.60
C SER A 233 19.74 9.84 48.65
N VAL A 234 20.23 9.96 49.89
CA VAL A 234 19.73 9.16 51.03
C VAL A 234 18.22 9.39 51.24
N GLY A 235 17.73 10.62 51.04
CA GLY A 235 16.31 10.96 51.19
C GLY A 235 15.40 10.31 50.14
N ASP A 236 15.96 9.89 49.00
CA ASP A 236 15.21 9.30 47.89
C ASP A 236 14.91 7.82 48.08
N LEU A 237 15.61 7.13 49.00
CA LEU A 237 15.44 5.69 49.23
C LEU A 237 14.00 5.33 49.61
N CYS A 238 13.42 6.05 50.58
CA CYS A 238 12.04 5.81 51.01
C CYS A 238 11.06 6.02 49.85
N ARG A 239 11.31 7.01 49.00
CA ARG A 239 10.49 7.31 47.83
C ARG A 239 10.61 6.23 46.75
N LEU A 240 11.82 5.77 46.45
CA LEU A 240 12.07 4.66 45.52
C LEU A 240 11.42 3.35 46.00
N GLN A 241 11.48 3.06 47.31
CA GLN A 241 10.80 1.92 47.92
C GLN A 241 9.27 2.03 47.79
N GLN A 242 8.69 3.21 48.07
CA GLN A 242 7.26 3.47 47.87
C GLN A 242 6.83 3.35 46.40
N MET A 243 7.74 3.61 45.46
CA MET A 243 7.55 3.36 44.03
C MET A 243 7.70 1.88 43.64
N GLY A 244 7.97 0.98 44.60
CA GLY A 244 8.15 -0.45 44.39
C GLY A 244 9.51 -0.84 43.79
N LYS A 245 10.50 0.06 43.80
CA LYS A 245 11.83 -0.21 43.24
C LYS A 245 12.71 -0.91 44.28
N LYS A 246 13.27 -2.06 43.90
CA LYS A 246 14.27 -2.81 44.70
C LYS A 246 15.68 -2.69 44.14
N HIS A 247 15.78 -2.41 42.85
CA HIS A 247 17.04 -2.27 42.14
C HIS A 247 16.96 -1.08 41.16
N VAL A 248 18.11 -0.52 40.82
CA VAL A 248 18.27 0.43 39.72
C VAL A 248 19.31 -0.11 38.73
N TYR A 249 19.17 0.27 37.47
CA TYR A 249 20.12 -0.09 36.42
C TYR A 249 21.33 0.85 36.45
N LEU A 250 22.51 0.29 36.25
CA LEU A 250 23.74 1.06 36.02
C LEU A 250 23.91 1.38 34.53
N PRO A 251 24.69 2.43 34.19
CA PRO A 251 25.09 2.68 32.81
C PRO A 251 25.79 1.47 32.21
N LEU A 252 25.61 1.25 30.90
CA LEU A 252 26.38 0.23 30.19
C LEU A 252 27.87 0.57 30.24
N THR A 253 28.71 -0.44 30.47
CA THR A 253 30.17 -0.30 30.46
C THR A 253 30.75 -0.21 29.04
N ASP A 254 30.02 -0.70 28.02
CA ASP A 254 30.34 -0.53 26.60
C ASP A 254 29.07 -0.22 25.78
N GLU A 255 29.02 0.96 25.16
CA GLU A 255 27.90 1.42 24.32
C GLU A 255 28.16 1.23 22.81
N LYS A 256 29.25 0.57 22.38
CA LYS A 256 29.59 0.51 20.94
C LYS A 256 28.49 -0.07 20.04
N ASP A 257 27.75 -1.05 20.56
CA ASP A 257 26.71 -1.79 19.85
C ASP A 257 25.29 -1.48 20.31
N PHE A 258 25.13 -0.56 21.27
CA PHE A 258 23.84 -0.24 21.88
C PHE A 258 23.59 1.26 21.93
N ILE A 259 22.34 1.66 21.77
CA ILE A 259 21.94 3.07 21.76
C ILE A 259 20.84 3.27 22.79
N HIS A 260 21.04 4.24 23.67
CA HIS A 260 20.08 4.60 24.71
C HIS A 260 18.72 5.04 24.11
N GLU A 261 17.61 4.65 24.75
CA GLU A 261 16.23 4.87 24.28
C GLU A 261 15.91 6.33 23.89
N ASP A 262 16.32 7.31 24.71
CA ASP A 262 16.10 8.73 24.41
C ASP A 262 16.73 9.17 23.08
N LYS A 263 17.99 8.75 22.83
CA LYS A 263 18.71 9.08 21.60
C LYS A 263 18.06 8.37 20.40
N VAL A 264 17.61 7.14 20.59
CA VAL A 264 16.86 6.39 19.57
C VAL A 264 15.56 7.12 19.21
N ALA A 265 14.77 7.48 20.22
CA ALA A 265 13.48 8.13 20.04
C ALA A 265 13.62 9.51 19.38
N GLU A 266 14.63 10.28 19.78
CA GLU A 266 14.95 11.58 19.19
C GLU A 266 15.32 11.45 17.71
N GLU A 267 16.25 10.55 17.36
CA GLU A 267 16.67 10.35 15.97
C GLU A 267 15.51 9.85 15.11
N PHE A 268 14.78 8.83 15.56
CA PHE A 268 13.60 8.35 14.84
C PHE A 268 12.58 9.47 14.59
N ALA A 269 12.26 10.28 15.60
CA ALA A 269 11.30 11.36 15.44
C ALA A 269 11.77 12.42 14.43
N LYS A 270 13.07 12.76 14.40
CA LYS A 270 13.64 13.69 13.41
C LYS A 270 13.48 13.15 11.98
N TYR A 271 13.82 11.89 11.74
CA TYR A 271 13.69 11.29 10.40
C TYR A 271 12.23 11.05 9.99
N MET A 272 11.32 10.82 10.94
CA MET A 272 9.89 10.67 10.67
C MET A 272 9.19 11.98 10.34
N ALA A 273 9.66 13.10 10.87
CA ALA A 273 9.08 14.42 10.69
C ALA A 273 9.36 14.99 9.29
N GLY A 274 8.31 15.22 8.52
CA GLY A 274 8.37 15.88 7.22
C GLY A 274 7.82 17.31 7.26
N ASP A 275 7.48 17.84 6.09
CA ASP A 275 6.94 19.20 5.99
C ASP A 275 5.67 19.38 6.85
N GLY A 276 5.66 20.45 7.66
CA GLY A 276 4.55 20.79 8.55
C GLY A 276 4.45 19.98 9.85
N VAL A 277 5.48 19.20 10.22
CA VAL A 277 5.52 18.40 11.46
C VAL A 277 6.67 18.88 12.34
N ASP A 278 6.38 19.16 13.62
CA ASP A 278 7.38 19.55 14.62
C ASP A 278 7.65 18.38 15.59
N VAL A 279 8.88 18.28 16.07
CA VAL A 279 9.32 17.27 17.05
C VAL A 279 9.35 17.89 18.45
N VAL A 280 8.73 17.22 19.43
CA VAL A 280 8.69 17.69 20.82
C VAL A 280 9.87 17.12 21.59
N LEU A 281 10.85 17.97 21.87
CA LEU A 281 12.06 17.65 22.65
C LEU A 281 12.07 18.40 24.00
N PRO A 282 12.83 17.90 24.99
CA PRO A 282 13.57 16.63 25.01
C PRO A 282 12.65 15.40 25.13
N PRO A 283 13.16 14.18 24.86
CA PRO A 283 12.43 12.94 25.16
C PRO A 283 11.97 12.88 26.62
N SER A 284 10.84 12.21 26.87
CA SER A 284 10.37 11.93 28.23
C SER A 284 9.93 10.48 28.33
N GLU A 285 10.42 9.77 29.34
CA GLU A 285 10.15 8.33 29.54
C GLU A 285 10.44 7.48 28.27
N GLY A 286 11.55 7.79 27.58
CA GLY A 286 11.99 7.11 26.36
C GLY A 286 11.16 7.42 25.11
N LYS A 287 10.23 8.40 25.18
CA LYS A 287 9.29 8.72 24.11
C LYS A 287 9.46 10.14 23.60
N VAL A 288 9.34 10.29 22.28
CA VAL A 288 9.22 11.59 21.60
C VAL A 288 7.87 11.69 20.89
N ASN A 289 7.19 12.81 21.09
CA ASN A 289 5.94 13.11 20.39
C ASN A 289 6.21 13.98 19.16
N LEU A 290 5.38 13.82 18.13
CA LEU A 290 5.34 14.68 16.95
C LEU A 290 4.02 15.42 16.92
N VAL A 291 4.07 16.73 16.64
CA VAL A 291 2.91 17.63 16.62
C VAL A 291 2.81 18.36 15.29
N ALA A 292 1.63 18.87 14.97
CA ALA A 292 1.43 19.65 13.76
C ALA A 292 2.09 21.03 13.89
N GLY A 293 3.02 21.37 12.99
CA GLY A 293 3.63 22.70 12.95
C GLY A 293 2.74 23.76 12.28
N ARG A 294 1.68 23.32 11.57
CA ARG A 294 0.68 24.17 10.91
C ARG A 294 -0.70 23.52 10.91
N ASP A 295 -1.72 24.32 10.63
CA ASP A 295 -3.05 23.81 10.31
C ASP A 295 -3.05 23.11 8.95
N GLY A 296 -3.77 22.00 8.81
CA GLY A 296 -3.84 21.30 7.53
C GLY A 296 -4.38 19.88 7.61
N LEU A 297 -4.08 19.11 6.56
CA LEU A 297 -4.38 17.70 6.42
C LEU A 297 -3.15 16.87 6.79
N PHE A 298 -3.26 16.06 7.84
CA PHE A 298 -2.21 15.12 8.22
C PHE A 298 -2.12 13.98 7.22
N VAL A 299 -0.92 13.65 6.74
CA VAL A 299 -0.67 12.56 5.77
C VAL A 299 0.41 11.65 6.31
N VAL A 300 0.13 10.34 6.26
CA VAL A 300 1.03 9.27 6.71
C VAL A 300 1.45 8.42 5.53
N ASN A 301 2.76 8.19 5.38
CA ASN A 301 3.31 7.10 4.56
C ASN A 301 3.07 5.77 5.30
N LYS A 302 1.94 5.11 5.02
CA LYS A 302 1.50 3.92 5.75
C LYS A 302 2.47 2.76 5.58
N GLU A 303 3.00 2.58 4.37
CA GLU A 303 3.93 1.51 4.03
C GLU A 303 5.23 1.64 4.85
N ALA A 304 5.82 2.84 4.90
CA ALA A 304 7.01 3.09 5.72
C ALA A 304 6.74 2.93 7.23
N LEU A 305 5.56 3.37 7.71
CA LEU A 305 5.17 3.19 9.12
C LEU A 305 5.01 1.71 9.49
N ILE A 306 4.42 0.89 8.61
CA ILE A 306 4.27 -0.55 8.84
C ILE A 306 5.65 -1.22 8.83
N ALA A 307 6.48 -0.96 7.82
CA ALA A 307 7.81 -1.54 7.73
C ALA A 307 8.70 -1.17 8.93
N PHE A 308 8.63 0.09 9.38
CA PHE A 308 9.32 0.53 10.59
C PHE A 308 8.87 -0.28 11.83
N ASN A 309 7.55 -0.48 12.02
CA ASN A 309 7.02 -1.22 13.16
C ASN A 309 7.20 -2.75 13.07
N GLN A 310 7.64 -3.27 11.91
CA GLN A 310 8.04 -4.68 11.79
C GLN A 310 9.45 -4.93 12.33
N VAL A 311 10.26 -3.89 12.50
CA VAL A 311 11.58 -4.02 13.12
C VAL A 311 11.41 -4.33 14.61
N PRO A 312 12.11 -5.34 15.16
CA PRO A 312 12.05 -5.65 16.58
C PRO A 312 12.42 -4.46 17.48
N TYR A 313 11.77 -4.39 18.64
CA TYR A 313 12.10 -3.47 19.74
C TYR A 313 11.95 -1.96 19.46
N VAL A 314 11.41 -1.58 18.31
CA VAL A 314 11.05 -0.18 17.99
C VAL A 314 9.54 -0.04 17.90
N MET A 315 9.03 1.17 18.12
CA MET A 315 7.62 1.43 17.86
C MET A 315 7.36 2.88 17.45
N CYS A 316 6.35 3.05 16.61
CA CYS A 316 5.77 4.35 16.30
C CYS A 316 4.26 4.21 16.07
N ALA A 317 3.47 5.02 16.77
CA ALA A 317 2.03 5.10 16.58
C ALA A 317 1.64 6.51 16.13
N SER A 318 0.62 6.60 15.28
CA SER A 318 0.12 7.88 14.78
C SER A 318 -1.40 7.94 14.76
N ARG A 319 -1.94 9.16 14.64
CA ARG A 319 -3.34 9.38 14.28
C ARG A 319 -3.60 8.88 12.87
N GLN A 320 -4.88 8.69 12.54
CA GLN A 320 -5.25 8.32 11.19
C GLN A 320 -4.82 9.37 10.16
N SER A 321 -4.26 8.89 9.06
CA SER A 321 -3.96 9.69 7.86
C SER A 321 -5.22 10.38 7.33
N PHE A 322 -5.03 11.51 6.66
CA PHE A 322 -6.08 12.37 6.12
C PHE A 322 -7.03 12.97 7.17
N SER A 323 -6.59 13.07 8.42
CA SER A 323 -7.31 13.83 9.44
C SER A 323 -6.95 15.32 9.37
N VAL A 324 -7.95 16.19 9.49
CA VAL A 324 -7.72 17.64 9.62
C VAL A 324 -7.17 17.93 11.02
N VAL A 325 -6.06 18.66 11.08
CA VAL A 325 -5.33 18.97 12.30
C VAL A 325 -5.08 20.47 12.42
N ARG A 326 -4.90 20.91 13.67
CA ARG A 326 -4.53 22.28 14.02
C ARG A 326 -3.10 22.30 14.52
N LYS A 327 -2.41 23.43 14.34
CA LYS A 327 -1.07 23.68 14.88
C LYS A 327 -1.02 23.33 16.37
N GLY A 328 0.05 22.66 16.79
CA GLY A 328 0.27 22.13 18.14
C GLY A 328 -0.48 20.83 18.45
N GLY A 329 -1.38 20.37 17.56
CA GLY A 329 -2.11 19.12 17.76
C GLY A 329 -1.19 17.90 17.67
N LEU A 330 -1.31 16.98 18.63
CA LEU A 330 -0.57 15.71 18.62
C LEU A 330 -0.88 14.91 17.35
N LEU A 331 0.17 14.39 16.71
CA LEU A 331 0.11 13.59 15.49
C LEU A 331 0.55 12.16 15.71
N ALA A 332 1.71 11.97 16.33
CA ALA A 332 2.34 10.67 16.49
C ALA A 332 3.27 10.64 17.71
N GLY A 333 3.73 9.45 18.08
CA GLY A 333 4.79 9.26 19.06
C GLY A 333 5.61 8.02 18.76
N THR A 334 6.91 8.10 19.00
CA THR A 334 7.87 7.00 18.80
C THR A 334 8.73 6.80 20.05
N ARG A 335 9.19 5.56 20.25
CA ARG A 335 10.11 5.16 21.31
C ARG A 335 10.88 3.90 20.94
N ALA A 336 12.00 3.67 21.62
CA ALA A 336 12.51 2.32 21.79
C ALA A 336 11.65 1.59 22.85
N ILE A 337 11.53 0.26 22.71
CA ILE A 337 10.89 -0.59 23.72
C ILE A 337 11.86 -0.88 24.88
N PRO A 338 13.10 -1.35 24.65
CA PRO A 338 14.10 -1.51 25.70
C PRO A 338 14.83 -0.18 25.98
N LEU A 339 15.43 -0.09 27.17
CA LEU A 339 16.28 1.03 27.58
C LEU A 339 17.47 1.25 26.64
N TYR A 340 18.02 0.17 26.10
CA TYR A 340 19.09 0.18 25.12
C TYR A 340 18.71 -0.66 23.91
N LEU A 341 18.73 -0.05 22.73
CA LEU A 341 18.44 -0.71 21.46
C LEU A 341 19.74 -1.14 20.79
N ALA A 342 19.79 -2.39 20.30
CA ALA A 342 20.92 -2.85 19.50
C ALA A 342 21.05 -2.02 18.22
N LYS A 343 22.29 -1.63 17.89
CA LYS A 343 22.61 -0.81 16.72
C LYS A 343 22.11 -1.42 15.40
N LYS A 344 22.03 -2.76 15.32
CA LYS A 344 21.46 -3.46 14.16
C LYS A 344 20.01 -3.06 13.90
N TYR A 345 19.16 -3.06 14.93
CA TYR A 345 17.74 -2.69 14.81
C TYR A 345 17.57 -1.18 14.60
N PHE A 346 18.43 -0.37 15.20
CA PHE A 346 18.43 1.07 14.94
C PHE A 346 18.69 1.40 13.47
N LEU A 347 19.76 0.84 12.90
CA LEU A 347 20.12 1.05 11.48
C LEU A 347 19.08 0.43 10.53
N GLN A 348 18.53 -0.73 10.88
CA GLN A 348 17.43 -1.34 10.13
C GLN A 348 16.20 -0.43 10.12
N ALA A 349 15.78 0.10 11.27
CA ALA A 349 14.65 1.02 11.37
C ALA A 349 14.88 2.31 10.56
N LEU A 350 16.08 2.91 10.62
CA LEU A 350 16.43 4.09 9.83
C LEU A 350 16.38 3.83 8.31
N SER A 351 16.62 2.59 7.87
CA SER A 351 16.52 2.25 6.44
C SER A 351 15.11 2.43 5.87
N PHE A 352 14.07 2.38 6.72
CA PHE A 352 12.69 2.64 6.33
C PHE A 352 12.29 4.12 6.44
N LEU A 353 13.18 4.98 6.97
CA LEU A 353 12.95 6.41 7.16
C LEU A 353 13.72 7.30 6.16
N GLN A 354 14.05 6.76 4.97
CA GLN A 354 14.71 7.54 3.90
C GLN A 354 13.86 8.72 3.39
N THR A 355 12.53 8.58 3.52
CA THR A 355 11.58 9.67 3.32
C THR A 355 10.76 9.85 4.58
N PRO A 356 10.38 11.08 4.95
CA PRO A 356 9.57 11.31 6.14
C PRO A 356 8.25 10.55 6.11
N ILE A 357 7.90 9.95 7.24
CA ILE A 357 6.63 9.23 7.40
C ILE A 357 5.46 10.21 7.47
N PHE A 358 5.65 11.35 8.14
CA PHE A 358 4.58 12.26 8.52
C PHE A 358 4.70 13.61 7.82
N LYS A 359 3.57 14.13 7.35
CA LYS A 359 3.47 15.46 6.72
C LYS A 359 2.17 16.13 7.11
N VAL A 360 2.13 17.46 7.13
CA VAL A 360 0.89 18.24 7.25
C VAL A 360 0.77 19.16 6.05
N ILE A 361 -0.13 18.81 5.13
CA ILE A 361 -0.37 19.59 3.91
C ILE A 361 -1.38 20.70 4.24
N PRO A 362 -1.05 21.99 4.02
CA PRO A 362 -2.01 23.06 4.27
C PRO A 362 -3.24 22.91 3.36
N LEU A 363 -4.42 23.24 3.89
CA LEU A 363 -5.63 23.33 3.07
C LEU A 363 -5.59 24.65 2.31
N VAL A 364 -5.63 24.58 0.98
CA VAL A 364 -5.65 25.77 0.12
C VAL A 364 -7.09 26.28 0.07
N LYS A 365 -7.28 27.59 0.26
CA LYS A 365 -8.58 28.23 0.04
C LYS A 365 -8.95 28.10 -1.44
N LYS A 366 -10.06 27.44 -1.72
CA LYS A 366 -10.54 27.18 -3.08
C LYS A 366 -11.88 27.85 -3.35
N ARG A 367 -12.08 28.27 -4.60
CA ARG A 367 -13.37 28.74 -5.10
C ARG A 367 -14.16 27.53 -5.59
N VAL A 368 -15.34 27.31 -5.00
CA VAL A 368 -16.18 26.15 -5.27
C VAL A 368 -17.38 26.57 -6.10
N GLY A 369 -17.64 25.84 -7.19
CA GLY A 369 -18.90 25.90 -7.91
C GLY A 369 -19.82 24.78 -7.46
N LEU A 370 -21.08 25.08 -7.19
CA LEU A 370 -22.09 24.11 -6.81
C LEU A 370 -23.09 23.91 -7.95
N LEU A 371 -23.30 22.66 -8.34
CA LEU A 371 -24.39 22.25 -9.23
C LEU A 371 -25.36 21.37 -8.45
N ILE A 372 -26.64 21.72 -8.50
CA ILE A 372 -27.72 20.97 -7.87
C ILE A 372 -28.59 20.42 -8.99
N THR A 373 -28.63 19.10 -9.16
CA THR A 373 -29.46 18.44 -10.16
C THR A 373 -30.76 17.91 -9.54
N GLY A 374 -31.69 17.44 -10.36
CA GLY A 374 -33.02 17.01 -9.92
C GLY A 374 -34.14 17.90 -10.45
N ASN A 375 -35.05 17.29 -11.22
CA ASN A 375 -36.24 17.94 -11.76
C ASN A 375 -37.10 18.59 -10.65
N GLU A 376 -37.29 17.91 -9.53
CA GLU A 376 -38.10 18.36 -8.40
C GLU A 376 -37.57 19.64 -7.75
N VAL A 377 -36.25 19.83 -7.71
CA VAL A 377 -35.61 21.03 -7.18
C VAL A 377 -35.63 22.14 -8.23
N PHE A 378 -35.43 21.80 -9.50
CA PHE A 378 -35.40 22.76 -10.60
C PHE A 378 -36.76 23.42 -10.85
N TYR A 379 -37.84 22.63 -10.92
CA TYR A 379 -39.21 23.12 -11.11
C TYR A 379 -39.85 23.65 -9.82
N GLY A 380 -39.13 23.62 -8.69
CA GLY A 380 -39.59 24.20 -7.42
C GLY A 380 -40.63 23.36 -6.68
N HIS A 381 -40.80 22.09 -7.03
CA HIS A 381 -41.67 21.16 -6.31
C HIS A 381 -41.17 20.92 -4.88
N ILE A 382 -39.86 20.99 -4.66
CA ILE A 382 -39.25 20.98 -3.33
C ILE A 382 -38.22 22.11 -3.17
N LYS A 383 -38.04 22.56 -1.92
CA LYS A 383 -36.99 23.53 -1.57
C LYS A 383 -35.64 22.83 -1.47
N ASP A 384 -34.62 23.40 -2.11
CA ASP A 384 -33.24 22.91 -1.98
C ASP A 384 -32.74 22.98 -0.53
N LYS A 385 -32.07 21.91 -0.12
CA LYS A 385 -31.39 21.77 1.17
C LYS A 385 -29.90 21.47 1.02
N PHE A 386 -29.40 21.19 -0.19
CA PHE A 386 -27.99 20.90 -0.42
C PHE A 386 -27.12 22.15 -0.32
N GLU A 387 -27.54 23.27 -0.92
CA GLU A 387 -26.77 24.50 -0.94
C GLU A 387 -26.27 24.93 0.45
N PRO A 388 -27.13 25.09 1.48
CA PRO A 388 -26.66 25.49 2.81
C PRO A 388 -25.75 24.43 3.46
N ILE A 389 -25.97 23.13 3.21
CA ILE A 389 -25.14 22.06 3.77
C ILE A 389 -23.73 22.10 3.17
N ILE A 390 -23.63 22.20 1.83
CA ILE A 390 -22.35 22.25 1.12
C ILE A 390 -21.61 23.54 1.45
N GLN A 391 -22.30 24.69 1.41
CA GLN A 391 -21.71 25.99 1.77
C GLN A 391 -21.08 25.97 3.17
N ASN A 392 -21.80 25.44 4.17
CA ASN A 392 -21.28 25.35 5.54
C ASN A 392 -20.05 24.43 5.64
N LYS A 393 -20.05 23.28 4.97
CA LYS A 393 -18.91 22.34 4.98
C LYS A 393 -17.68 22.92 4.26
N VAL A 394 -17.89 23.60 3.12
CA VAL A 394 -16.84 24.28 2.37
C VAL A 394 -16.23 25.43 3.19
N LYS A 395 -17.08 26.27 3.80
CA LYS A 395 -16.67 27.38 4.66
C LYS A 395 -15.91 26.92 5.90
N ALA A 396 -16.32 25.81 6.52
CA ALA A 396 -15.63 25.24 7.68
C ALA A 396 -14.18 24.80 7.36
N LEU A 397 -13.86 24.54 6.09
CA LEU A 397 -12.52 24.21 5.61
C LEU A 397 -11.77 25.41 5.03
N GLY A 398 -12.31 26.63 5.16
CA GLY A 398 -11.67 27.88 4.74
C GLY A 398 -11.88 28.26 3.27
N SER A 399 -12.72 27.54 2.55
CA SER A 399 -13.06 27.77 1.14
C SER A 399 -14.43 28.45 1.00
N GLU A 400 -14.80 28.84 -0.22
CA GLU A 400 -16.07 29.54 -0.49
C GLU A 400 -16.80 28.95 -1.70
N VAL A 401 -18.14 28.95 -1.66
CA VAL A 401 -18.97 28.66 -2.84
C VAL A 401 -19.23 29.97 -3.55
N VAL A 402 -18.68 30.15 -4.76
CA VAL A 402 -18.73 31.42 -5.51
C VAL A 402 -19.85 31.46 -6.55
N ILE A 403 -20.37 30.30 -6.92
CA ILE A 403 -21.50 30.16 -7.85
C ILE A 403 -22.29 28.90 -7.48
N SER A 404 -23.61 28.99 -7.46
CA SER A 404 -24.51 27.86 -7.28
C SER A 404 -25.58 27.90 -8.36
N LEU A 405 -25.74 26.81 -9.11
CA LEU A 405 -26.72 26.66 -10.19
C LEU A 405 -27.58 25.42 -9.96
N LYS A 406 -28.81 25.48 -10.44
CA LYS A 406 -29.73 24.35 -10.50
C LYS A 406 -29.91 23.90 -11.95
N SER A 407 -30.02 22.60 -12.18
CA SER A 407 -30.28 22.03 -13.51
C SER A 407 -31.31 20.90 -13.42
N PRO A 408 -32.22 20.76 -14.40
CA PRO A 408 -33.04 19.55 -14.51
C PRO A 408 -32.16 18.35 -14.91
N ASP A 409 -32.75 17.15 -14.87
CA ASP A 409 -32.13 15.90 -15.32
C ASP A 409 -32.11 15.82 -16.86
N ASP A 410 -31.42 16.77 -17.47
CA ASP A 410 -31.17 16.83 -18.90
C ASP A 410 -29.66 17.00 -19.16
N THR A 411 -29.11 16.15 -20.02
CA THR A 411 -27.67 16.07 -20.25
C THR A 411 -27.11 17.40 -20.80
N ASN A 412 -27.82 18.05 -21.73
CA ASN A 412 -27.39 19.30 -22.34
C ASN A 412 -27.49 20.48 -21.37
N LYS A 413 -28.54 20.52 -20.54
CA LYS A 413 -28.70 21.55 -19.50
C LYS A 413 -27.60 21.43 -18.43
N ILE A 414 -27.28 20.21 -18.00
CA ILE A 414 -26.19 19.95 -17.05
C ILE A 414 -24.85 20.39 -17.63
N LYS A 415 -24.55 20.01 -18.87
CA LYS A 415 -23.33 20.47 -19.57
C LYS A 415 -23.25 21.99 -19.65
N GLY A 416 -24.36 22.66 -19.99
CA GLY A 416 -24.43 24.12 -20.04
C GLY A 416 -24.20 24.77 -18.68
N ALA A 417 -24.76 24.21 -17.60
CA ALA A 417 -24.55 24.69 -16.24
C ALA A 417 -23.08 24.52 -15.79
N ILE A 418 -22.48 23.37 -16.06
CA ILE A 418 -21.05 23.13 -15.79
C ILE A 418 -20.17 24.13 -16.55
N THR A 419 -20.46 24.40 -17.82
CA THR A 419 -19.72 25.39 -18.61
C THR A 419 -19.79 26.79 -18.01
N LYS A 420 -20.97 27.20 -17.51
CA LYS A 420 -21.15 28.48 -16.79
C LYS A 420 -20.35 28.51 -15.48
N ILE A 421 -20.36 27.42 -14.72
CA ILE A 421 -19.59 27.31 -13.48
C ILE A 421 -18.08 27.41 -13.76
N LEU A 422 -17.58 26.70 -14.76
CA LEU A 422 -16.17 26.77 -15.18
C LEU A 422 -15.76 28.20 -15.57
N SER A 423 -16.64 28.90 -16.29
CA SER A 423 -16.41 30.30 -16.71
C SER A 423 -16.30 31.28 -15.54
N ALA A 424 -16.83 30.93 -14.35
CA ALA A 424 -16.68 31.73 -13.13
C ALA A 424 -15.29 31.60 -12.46
N GLY A 425 -14.41 30.72 -12.98
CA GLY A 425 -13.04 30.53 -12.50
C GLY A 425 -12.97 29.77 -11.17
N VAL A 426 -13.68 28.64 -11.08
CA VAL A 426 -13.69 27.78 -9.89
C VAL A 426 -12.54 26.78 -9.90
N ASP A 427 -12.08 26.37 -8.72
CA ASP A 427 -11.07 25.32 -8.54
C ASP A 427 -11.69 23.93 -8.39
N ILE A 428 -12.88 23.86 -7.80
CA ILE A 428 -13.62 22.62 -7.52
C ILE A 428 -15.08 22.82 -7.91
N ILE A 429 -15.65 21.82 -8.59
CA ILE A 429 -17.08 21.68 -8.80
C ILE A 429 -17.59 20.61 -7.86
N ILE A 430 -18.61 20.95 -7.06
CA ILE A 430 -19.39 19.98 -6.30
C ILE A 430 -20.73 19.83 -7.02
N THR A 431 -21.08 18.60 -7.40
CA THR A 431 -22.45 18.29 -7.85
C THR A 431 -23.20 17.53 -6.77
N THR A 432 -24.45 17.87 -6.55
CA THR A 432 -25.33 17.24 -5.57
C THR A 432 -26.62 16.79 -6.21
N ALA A 433 -27.21 15.70 -5.70
CA ALA A 433 -28.23 14.92 -6.40
C ALA A 433 -27.68 14.38 -7.73
N GLY A 434 -28.40 13.48 -8.39
CA GLY A 434 -27.94 13.03 -9.70
C GLY A 434 -26.73 12.08 -9.69
N LEU A 435 -26.61 11.17 -8.72
CA LEU A 435 -25.57 10.13 -8.76
C LEU A 435 -26.16 8.78 -8.39
N SER A 436 -27.43 8.57 -8.66
CA SER A 436 -28.13 7.31 -8.42
C SER A 436 -27.75 6.28 -9.50
N VAL A 437 -28.23 5.05 -9.30
CA VAL A 437 -28.28 4.01 -10.34
C VAL A 437 -29.51 4.13 -11.23
N ASP A 438 -30.36 5.12 -10.95
CA ASP A 438 -31.60 5.40 -11.69
C ASP A 438 -31.27 5.73 -13.17
N PRO A 439 -31.90 5.06 -14.15
CA PRO A 439 -31.71 5.37 -15.57
C PRO A 439 -32.04 6.83 -15.95
N ASP A 440 -32.94 7.48 -15.21
CA ASP A 440 -33.32 8.88 -15.45
C ASP A 440 -32.28 9.86 -14.90
N ASP A 441 -31.30 9.37 -14.14
CA ASP A 441 -30.19 10.14 -13.62
C ASP A 441 -29.08 10.33 -14.67
N VAL A 442 -29.20 11.40 -15.44
CA VAL A 442 -28.26 11.73 -16.52
C VAL A 442 -27.10 12.62 -16.08
N THR A 443 -26.93 12.87 -14.78
CA THR A 443 -25.93 13.84 -14.29
C THR A 443 -24.50 13.40 -14.58
N ARG A 444 -24.17 12.12 -14.34
CA ARG A 444 -22.85 11.59 -14.70
C ARG A 444 -22.58 11.72 -16.21
N LYS A 445 -23.60 11.46 -17.04
CA LYS A 445 -23.51 11.63 -18.50
C LYS A 445 -23.27 13.10 -18.86
N GLY A 446 -23.99 14.03 -18.24
CA GLY A 446 -23.82 15.48 -18.42
C GLY A 446 -22.42 15.96 -18.02
N LEU A 447 -21.85 15.42 -16.94
CA LEU A 447 -20.45 15.68 -16.55
C LEU A 447 -19.47 15.16 -17.60
N ILE A 448 -19.65 13.94 -18.11
CA ILE A 448 -18.80 13.35 -19.16
C ILE A 448 -18.86 14.21 -20.42
N GLU A 449 -20.05 14.62 -20.86
CA GLU A 449 -20.21 15.49 -22.05
C GLU A 449 -19.68 16.92 -21.83
N ALA A 450 -19.53 17.35 -20.58
CA ALA A 450 -18.84 18.58 -20.20
C ALA A 450 -17.31 18.43 -20.11
N GLY A 451 -16.76 17.24 -20.38
CA GLY A 451 -15.33 16.96 -20.41
C GLY A 451 -14.78 16.33 -19.12
N LEU A 452 -15.61 15.65 -18.33
CA LEU A 452 -15.14 14.90 -17.17
C LEU A 452 -14.26 13.73 -17.61
N GLU A 453 -13.02 13.73 -17.12
CA GLU A 453 -12.03 12.70 -17.41
C GLU A 453 -11.41 12.16 -16.11
N ASN A 454 -10.69 11.03 -16.22
CA ASN A 454 -9.93 10.42 -15.13
C ASN A 454 -10.73 10.25 -13.84
N PHE A 455 -12.03 9.92 -13.97
CA PHE A 455 -12.94 9.87 -12.84
C PHE A 455 -13.08 8.46 -12.27
N VAL A 456 -13.36 8.40 -10.98
CA VAL A 456 -13.74 7.22 -10.24
C VAL A 456 -15.14 7.42 -9.69
N TYR A 457 -15.97 6.39 -9.85
CA TYR A 457 -17.35 6.38 -9.36
C TYR A 457 -17.57 5.16 -8.48
N GLY A 458 -18.19 5.39 -7.33
CA GLY A 458 -18.36 4.38 -6.30
C GLY A 458 -17.22 4.40 -5.28
N ALA A 459 -17.58 4.53 -4.00
CA ALA A 459 -16.67 4.48 -2.87
C ALA A 459 -17.21 3.49 -1.81
N PRO A 460 -16.37 2.66 -1.17
CA PRO A 460 -16.80 1.76 -0.09
C PRO A 460 -16.98 2.55 1.21
N ILE A 461 -17.85 3.55 1.18
CA ILE A 461 -18.13 4.48 2.28
C ILE A 461 -19.65 4.56 2.45
N LEU A 462 -20.12 4.34 3.66
CA LEU A 462 -21.53 4.38 4.01
C LEU A 462 -21.72 5.36 5.17
N PRO A 463 -22.41 6.49 5.00
CA PRO A 463 -23.13 6.98 3.82
C PRO A 463 -22.21 7.68 2.79
N GLY A 464 -22.51 7.49 1.50
CA GLY A 464 -21.75 8.10 0.40
C GLY A 464 -21.28 7.14 -0.68
N ALA A 465 -21.91 5.98 -0.83
CA ALA A 465 -21.42 4.92 -1.73
C ALA A 465 -21.29 5.37 -3.19
N MET A 466 -22.16 6.25 -3.67
CA MET A 466 -22.19 6.73 -5.06
C MET A 466 -21.34 8.00 -5.28
N THR A 467 -20.28 8.18 -4.49
CA THR A 467 -19.38 9.33 -4.67
C THR A 467 -18.65 9.26 -6.00
N LEU A 468 -18.54 10.40 -6.67
CA LEU A 468 -17.76 10.56 -7.89
C LEU A 468 -16.60 11.51 -7.62
N VAL A 469 -15.39 11.18 -8.06
CA VAL A 469 -14.25 12.11 -8.06
C VAL A 469 -13.60 12.07 -9.42
N GLY A 470 -13.34 13.23 -10.02
CA GLY A 470 -12.62 13.33 -11.30
C GLY A 470 -12.18 14.76 -11.55
N LYS A 471 -11.98 15.11 -12.83
CA LYS A 471 -11.62 16.48 -13.22
C LYS A 471 -12.16 16.87 -14.59
N ILE A 472 -12.35 18.17 -14.79
CA ILE A 472 -12.61 18.80 -16.10
C ILE A 472 -11.49 19.81 -16.31
N GLY A 473 -10.58 19.51 -17.24
CA GLY A 473 -9.32 20.26 -17.37
C GLY A 473 -8.52 20.22 -16.05
N GLN A 474 -8.29 21.39 -15.44
CA GLN A 474 -7.60 21.52 -14.15
C GLN A 474 -8.55 21.53 -12.94
N VAL A 475 -9.86 21.62 -13.16
CA VAL A 475 -10.88 21.77 -12.11
C VAL A 475 -11.27 20.40 -11.58
N LYS A 476 -11.20 20.20 -10.25
CA LYS A 476 -11.64 18.93 -9.63
C LYS A 476 -13.15 18.86 -9.59
N VAL A 477 -13.72 17.67 -9.81
CA VAL A 477 -15.15 17.42 -9.71
C VAL A 477 -15.40 16.43 -8.58
N LEU A 478 -16.29 16.78 -7.65
CA LEU A 478 -16.76 15.92 -6.57
C LEU A 478 -18.28 15.77 -6.65
N GLY A 479 -18.71 14.56 -6.98
CA GLY A 479 -20.11 14.18 -6.91
C GLY A 479 -20.50 13.70 -5.52
N VAL A 480 -21.51 14.35 -4.94
CA VAL A 480 -22.01 14.11 -3.59
C VAL A 480 -23.40 13.45 -3.66
N PRO A 481 -23.54 12.21 -3.15
CA PRO A 481 -24.82 11.52 -3.16
C PRO A 481 -25.87 12.21 -2.27
N ALA A 482 -27.14 11.94 -2.55
CA ALA A 482 -28.26 12.55 -1.83
C ALA A 482 -28.31 12.24 -0.33
N CYS A 483 -27.59 11.19 0.11
CA CYS A 483 -27.41 10.87 1.53
C CYS A 483 -26.87 12.06 2.35
N ALA A 484 -26.19 13.03 1.74
CA ALA A 484 -25.72 14.24 2.41
C ALA A 484 -26.85 15.11 3.02
N LEU A 485 -28.11 14.93 2.59
CA LEU A 485 -29.27 15.58 3.21
C LEU A 485 -29.68 14.96 4.54
N PHE A 486 -29.41 13.66 4.71
CA PHE A 486 -29.94 12.86 5.82
C PHE A 486 -28.89 12.58 6.89
N PHE A 487 -27.61 12.54 6.50
CA PHE A 487 -26.52 12.17 7.38
C PHE A 487 -25.57 13.34 7.66
N LYS A 488 -25.25 13.53 8.95
CA LYS A 488 -24.34 14.60 9.41
C LYS A 488 -22.96 14.51 8.76
N ARG A 489 -22.45 13.28 8.58
CA ARG A 489 -21.15 12.97 7.99
C ARG A 489 -21.32 11.96 6.86
N THR A 490 -20.64 12.21 5.75
CA THR A 490 -20.64 11.34 4.57
C THR A 490 -19.24 11.24 3.97
N SER A 491 -19.11 10.55 2.84
CA SER A 491 -17.91 10.59 1.98
C SER A 491 -17.40 12.02 1.70
N LEU A 492 -18.29 13.02 1.60
CA LEU A 492 -17.91 14.43 1.41
C LEU A 492 -16.92 14.90 2.48
N ASP A 493 -17.17 14.56 3.74
CA ASP A 493 -16.33 14.96 4.88
C ASP A 493 -14.95 14.28 4.86
N LEU A 494 -14.80 13.15 4.16
CA LEU A 494 -13.55 12.40 4.02
C LEU A 494 -12.74 12.83 2.79
N ILE A 495 -13.43 13.22 1.71
CA ILE A 495 -12.82 13.49 0.39
C ILE A 495 -12.52 14.97 0.18
N LEU A 496 -13.42 15.87 0.56
CA LEU A 496 -13.24 17.30 0.33
C LEU A 496 -11.93 17.85 0.94
N PRO A 497 -11.53 17.51 2.19
CA PRO A 497 -10.25 17.96 2.73
C PRO A 497 -9.04 17.52 1.89
N ARG A 498 -9.11 16.34 1.24
CA ARG A 498 -8.02 15.82 0.38
C ARG A 498 -7.91 16.63 -0.90
N LEU A 499 -9.04 16.93 -1.54
CA LEU A 499 -9.06 17.76 -2.74
C LEU A 499 -8.57 19.19 -2.45
N LEU A 500 -8.92 19.76 -1.30
CA LEU A 500 -8.44 21.07 -0.85
C LEU A 500 -6.94 21.07 -0.51
N ALA A 501 -6.39 19.93 -0.11
CA ALA A 501 -4.96 19.72 0.05
C ALA A 501 -4.24 19.43 -1.29
N GLY A 502 -4.94 19.46 -2.42
CA GLY A 502 -4.38 19.19 -3.75
C GLY A 502 -4.10 17.71 -4.03
N LEU A 503 -4.64 16.79 -3.23
CA LEU A 503 -4.45 15.35 -3.42
C LEU A 503 -5.45 14.81 -4.44
N ASP A 504 -4.97 13.99 -5.35
CA ASP A 504 -5.79 13.15 -6.21
C ASP A 504 -6.34 11.94 -5.45
N VAL A 505 -7.51 11.46 -5.88
CA VAL A 505 -8.17 10.28 -5.29
C VAL A 505 -8.38 9.26 -6.39
N SER A 506 -7.68 8.13 -6.28
CA SER A 506 -7.78 7.01 -7.19
C SER A 506 -8.77 5.95 -6.72
N ARG A 507 -9.02 4.94 -7.57
CA ARG A 507 -9.82 3.76 -7.19
C ARG A 507 -9.20 3.02 -6.02
N LYS A 508 -7.86 2.98 -5.95
CA LYS A 508 -7.11 2.35 -4.86
C LYS A 508 -7.31 3.10 -3.55
N ASP A 509 -7.33 4.44 -3.58
CA ASP A 509 -7.59 5.27 -2.40
C ASP A 509 -8.98 5.04 -1.82
N PHE A 510 -9.99 4.86 -2.66
CA PHE A 510 -11.31 4.45 -2.20
C PHE A 510 -11.30 3.06 -1.57
N SER A 511 -10.64 2.07 -2.18
CA SER A 511 -10.55 0.72 -1.62
C SER A 511 -9.93 0.72 -0.22
N TYR A 512 -8.94 1.57 0.05
CA TYR A 512 -8.36 1.73 1.39
C TYR A 512 -9.32 2.29 2.44
N MET A 513 -10.48 2.82 2.06
CA MET A 513 -11.51 3.32 2.99
C MET A 513 -12.58 2.27 3.32
N ALA A 514 -12.49 1.06 2.74
CA ALA A 514 -13.47 0.01 3.00
C ALA A 514 -13.46 -0.41 4.47
N GLU A 515 -12.28 -0.55 5.06
CA GLU A 515 -12.10 -0.69 6.50
C GLU A 515 -12.32 0.68 7.16
N GLY A 516 -13.23 0.73 8.14
CA GLY A 516 -13.64 1.98 8.81
C GLY A 516 -14.60 2.88 8.00
N GLY A 517 -14.99 2.48 6.79
CA GLY A 517 -15.87 3.25 5.90
C GLY A 517 -17.35 3.30 6.31
N LEU A 518 -17.76 2.62 7.38
CA LEU A 518 -19.16 2.56 7.84
C LEU A 518 -19.43 3.55 8.98
N CYS A 519 -20.29 4.53 8.77
CA CYS A 519 -20.75 5.44 9.81
C CYS A 519 -21.85 4.78 10.66
N LEU A 520 -21.66 4.77 11.98
CA LEU A 520 -22.62 4.22 12.93
C LEU A 520 -23.84 5.12 13.21
N ASN A 521 -23.89 6.30 12.59
CA ASN A 521 -25.00 7.26 12.76
C ASN A 521 -25.33 7.55 14.23
N CYS A 522 -24.29 7.69 15.06
CA CYS A 522 -24.42 7.94 16.49
C CYS A 522 -25.30 9.18 16.76
N LYS A 523 -26.12 9.12 17.83
CA LYS A 523 -26.98 10.23 18.26
C LYS A 523 -26.16 11.53 18.42
N GLU A 524 -25.09 11.44 19.20
CA GLU A 524 -24.07 12.47 19.31
C GLU A 524 -22.91 12.20 18.36
N CYS A 525 -22.63 13.16 17.47
CA CYS A 525 -21.59 13.00 16.46
C CYS A 525 -20.24 13.49 17.02
N THR A 526 -19.30 12.56 17.22
CA THR A 526 -17.94 12.87 17.70
C THR A 526 -16.91 12.91 16.58
N PHE A 527 -17.32 12.84 15.31
CA PHE A 527 -16.41 12.94 14.16
C PHE A 527 -15.54 14.22 14.24
N PRO A 528 -14.21 14.15 14.02
CA PRO A 528 -13.43 13.01 13.52
C PRO A 528 -12.83 12.10 14.60
N LYS A 529 -13.28 12.18 15.85
CA LYS A 529 -12.78 11.31 16.95
C LYS A 529 -13.32 9.88 16.87
N CYS A 530 -14.47 9.65 16.25
CA CYS A 530 -15.01 8.31 16.01
C CYS A 530 -14.18 7.50 14.99
N TYR A 531 -14.56 6.24 14.73
CA TYR A 531 -13.84 5.33 13.82
C TYR A 531 -14.19 5.54 12.32
N PHE A 532 -15.19 6.35 12.00
CA PHE A 532 -15.60 6.56 10.61
C PHE A 532 -14.48 7.22 9.78
N GLY A 533 -14.08 6.54 8.71
CA GLY A 533 -12.95 6.92 7.84
C GLY A 533 -11.56 6.58 8.40
N LYS A 534 -11.48 5.69 9.41
CA LYS A 534 -10.22 5.26 10.03
C LYS A 534 -9.82 3.83 9.70
#